data_AF-A0A1G3AD60-F1
#
_entry.id   AF-A0A1G3AD60-F1
#
_cell.length_a   1.000
_cell.length_b   1.000
_cell.length_c   1.000
_cell.angle_alpha   90.00
_cell.angle_beta   90.00
_cell.angle_gamma   90.00
#
_symmetry.space_group_name_H-M   'P 1'
#
loop_
_entity.id
_entity.type
_entity.pdbx_description
1 polymer ?
#
loop_
_entity_poly.entity_id
_entity_poly.type
_entity_poly.pdbx_seq_one_letter_code
_entity_poly.pdbx_strand_id
1 'polypeptide(L)'
;MLRGSSSPIVTSWRWKTSTPWTAPKTSAAGAVEKGELGPETPVEPIETPDHFLNWLQCIRSRGTCRASIEAGYQHAVAVLMAVRAHDTGRRQIYDPEHRQIRDG
;
A
#
# COMPACT_ATOMS: atom_id res chain seq x y z
N MET A 1 2.40 -13.12 -49.67
CA MET A 1 2.18 -11.69 -49.34
C MET A 1 0.65 -11.54 -49.30
N LEU A 2 -0.07 -11.37 -48.20
CA LEU A 2 0.14 -10.68 -46.92
C LEU A 2 -0.48 -11.47 -45.76
N ARG A 3 0.09 -11.34 -44.56
CA ARG A 3 -0.35 -11.97 -43.29
C ARG A 3 -1.56 -11.21 -42.72
N GLY A 4 -2.59 -11.94 -42.28
CA GLY A 4 -3.69 -11.39 -41.47
C GLY A 4 -3.72 -12.07 -40.10
N SER A 5 -2.93 -11.54 -39.17
CA SER A 5 -2.84 -11.98 -37.77
C SER A 5 -4.08 -11.51 -37.00
N SER A 6 -5.03 -12.41 -36.73
CA SER A 6 -6.09 -12.17 -35.75
C SER A 6 -5.51 -12.33 -34.34
N SER A 7 -5.03 -11.24 -33.76
CA SER A 7 -4.69 -11.18 -32.34
C SER A 7 -5.98 -11.23 -31.51
N PRO A 8 -6.16 -12.18 -30.57
CA PRO A 8 -7.28 -12.13 -29.66
C PRO A 8 -7.01 -11.01 -28.64
N ILE A 9 -7.84 -9.97 -28.69
CA ILE A 9 -7.97 -8.98 -27.63
C ILE A 9 -8.36 -9.74 -26.36
N VAL A 10 -7.53 -9.61 -25.32
CA VAL A 10 -7.71 -10.24 -24.01
C VAL A 10 -9.03 -9.80 -23.38
N THR A 11 -10.07 -10.63 -23.50
CA THR A 11 -11.38 -10.45 -22.87
C THR A 11 -11.52 -11.29 -21.61
N SER A 12 -10.70 -11.04 -20.59
CA SER A 12 -11.05 -11.49 -19.24
C SER A 12 -10.40 -10.63 -18.16
N TRP A 13 -11.08 -9.57 -17.75
CA TRP A 13 -10.90 -9.00 -16.41
C TRP A 13 -11.57 -9.97 -15.42
N ARG A 14 -10.87 -11.05 -15.08
CA ARG A 14 -11.31 -11.97 -14.03
C ARG A 14 -11.08 -11.25 -12.70
N TRP A 15 -12.14 -10.70 -12.12
CA TRP A 15 -12.14 -10.26 -10.73
C TRP A 15 -11.74 -11.46 -9.87
N LYS A 16 -10.48 -11.50 -9.40
CA LYS A 16 -10.10 -12.45 -8.36
C LYS A 16 -10.94 -12.09 -7.13
N THR A 17 -11.58 -13.12 -6.57
CA THR A 17 -12.38 -13.06 -5.35
C THR A 17 -11.71 -12.17 -4.31
N SER A 18 -12.47 -11.21 -3.77
CA SER A 18 -12.03 -10.33 -2.69
C SER A 18 -11.38 -11.15 -1.58
N THR A 19 -10.21 -10.71 -1.12
CA THR A 19 -9.49 -11.36 -0.02
C THR A 19 -10.40 -11.41 1.19
N PRO A 20 -10.64 -12.60 1.80
CA PRO A 20 -11.40 -12.66 3.04
C PRO A 20 -10.60 -11.97 4.14
N TRP A 21 -11.06 -10.80 4.58
CA TRP A 21 -10.37 -9.97 5.59
C TRP A 21 -10.28 -10.61 6.98
N THR A 22 -11.03 -11.68 7.21
CA THR A 22 -10.97 -12.50 8.42
C THR A 22 -9.76 -13.44 8.44
N ALA A 23 -9.18 -13.77 7.29
CA ALA A 23 -8.02 -14.65 7.17
C ALA A 23 -7.09 -14.15 6.04
N PRO A 24 -6.45 -12.98 6.24
CA PRO A 24 -5.59 -12.39 5.23
C PRO A 24 -4.38 -13.30 4.95
N LYS A 25 -4.00 -13.36 3.67
CA LYS A 25 -2.83 -14.11 3.20
C LYS A 25 -1.91 -13.17 2.44
N THR A 26 -0.61 -13.38 2.56
CA THR A 26 0.37 -12.77 1.68
C THR A 26 0.50 -13.61 0.42
N SER A 27 0.55 -12.96 -0.75
CA SER A 27 0.75 -13.66 -2.02
C SER A 27 1.50 -12.77 -3.01
N ALA A 28 2.26 -13.38 -3.93
CA ALA A 28 2.81 -12.70 -5.09
C ALA A 28 1.76 -12.46 -6.20
N ALA A 29 0.51 -12.89 -5.98
CA ALA A 29 -0.53 -12.94 -6.99
C ALA A 29 -1.11 -11.53 -7.24
N GLY A 30 -0.52 -10.79 -8.18
CA GLY A 30 -0.94 -9.44 -8.54
C GLY A 30 0.20 -8.41 -8.50
N ALA A 31 1.39 -8.81 -8.05
CA ALA A 31 2.58 -7.97 -8.13
C ALA A 31 3.05 -7.84 -9.60
N VAL A 32 3.35 -6.62 -10.03
CA VAL A 32 3.90 -6.33 -11.37
C VAL A 32 5.31 -6.92 -11.50
N GLU A 33 6.12 -6.80 -10.44
CA GLU A 33 7.38 -7.51 -10.28
C GLU A 33 7.20 -8.60 -9.22
N LYS A 34 7.35 -9.86 -9.62
CA LYS A 34 7.29 -10.99 -8.69
C LYS A 34 8.60 -11.04 -7.90
N GLY A 35 8.62 -10.42 -6.72
CA GLY A 35 9.67 -10.64 -5.74
C GLY A 35 9.69 -12.09 -5.23
N GLU A 36 10.61 -12.40 -4.33
CA GLU A 36 10.77 -13.73 -3.70
C GLU A 36 9.66 -14.09 -2.71
N LEU A 37 8.45 -13.54 -2.88
CA LEU A 37 7.30 -13.97 -2.12
C LEU A 37 6.96 -15.40 -2.57
N GLY A 38 7.17 -16.34 -1.66
CA GLY A 38 6.92 -17.77 -1.86
C GLY A 38 5.43 -18.12 -1.98
N PRO A 39 5.04 -19.39 -1.69
CA PRO A 39 3.63 -19.80 -1.69
C PRO A 39 2.79 -18.96 -0.72
N GLU A 40 1.46 -18.93 -0.92
CA GLU A 40 0.57 -18.11 -0.08
C GLU A 40 0.72 -18.45 1.40
N THR A 41 1.10 -17.46 2.20
CA THR A 41 1.30 -17.63 3.64
C THR A 41 0.21 -16.89 4.41
N PRO A 42 -0.47 -17.52 5.37
CA PRO A 42 -1.37 -16.82 6.28
C PRO A 42 -0.64 -15.71 7.04
N VAL A 43 -1.30 -14.57 7.23
CA VAL A 43 -0.80 -13.53 8.13
C VAL A 43 -1.17 -13.90 9.56
N GLU A 44 -0.16 -14.08 10.41
CA GLU A 44 -0.37 -14.36 11.82
C GLU A 44 -1.12 -13.21 12.51
N PRO A 45 -2.25 -13.48 13.18
CA PRO A 45 -2.98 -12.47 13.92
C PRO A 45 -2.13 -11.96 15.09
N ILE A 46 -1.94 -10.64 15.14
CA ILE A 46 -1.34 -9.99 16.30
C ILE A 46 -2.49 -9.48 17.16
N GLU A 47 -2.64 -10.04 18.37
CA GLU A 47 -3.63 -9.55 19.33
C GLU A 47 -3.29 -8.12 19.71
N THR A 48 -4.27 -7.23 19.56
CA THR A 48 -4.09 -5.79 19.80
C THR A 48 -5.31 -5.22 20.49
N PRO A 49 -5.13 -4.28 21.43
CA PRO A 49 -6.27 -3.56 21.99
C PRO A 49 -6.97 -2.77 20.89
N ASP A 50 -8.26 -2.51 21.10
CA ASP A 50 -9.01 -1.58 20.26
C ASP A 50 -8.27 -0.26 20.07
N HIS A 51 -8.41 0.37 18.91
CA HIS A 51 -7.64 1.55 18.53
C HIS A 51 -7.80 2.71 19.53
N PHE A 52 -9.02 2.99 19.97
CA PHE A 52 -9.26 4.05 20.96
C PHE A 52 -8.73 3.66 22.34
N LEU A 53 -8.86 2.39 22.70
CA LEU A 53 -8.31 1.87 23.96
C LEU A 53 -6.78 2.02 23.99
N ASN A 54 -6.08 1.67 22.90
CA ASN A 54 -4.64 1.87 22.78
C ASN A 54 -4.27 3.33 23.02
N TRP A 55 -4.97 4.25 22.35
CA TRP A 55 -4.72 5.69 22.49
C TRP A 55 -4.91 6.18 23.93
N LEU A 56 -6.02 5.82 24.59
CA LEU A 56 -6.29 6.18 25.99
C LEU A 56 -5.24 5.60 26.95
N GLN A 57 -4.82 4.35 26.74
CA GLN A 57 -3.77 3.71 27.53
C GLN A 57 -2.43 4.45 27.36
N CYS A 58 -2.06 4.80 26.14
CA CYS A 58 -0.84 5.55 25.83
C CYS A 58 -0.84 6.95 26.48
N ILE A 59 -1.97 7.66 26.50
CA ILE A 59 -2.08 8.94 27.22
C ILE A 59 -1.77 8.74 28.71
N ARG A 60 -2.38 7.72 29.34
CA ARG A 60 -2.22 7.47 30.78
C ARG A 60 -0.80 7.05 31.14
N SER A 61 -0.19 6.19 30.34
CA SER A 61 1.17 5.68 30.58
C SER A 61 2.27 6.59 30.05
N ARG A 62 1.92 7.61 29.26
CA ARG A 62 2.84 8.41 28.42
C ARG A 62 3.65 7.55 27.44
N GLY A 63 3.07 6.45 26.98
CA GLY A 63 3.66 5.55 25.97
C GLY A 63 3.40 5.99 24.54
N THR A 64 4.13 5.41 23.59
CA THR A 64 3.93 5.64 22.15
C THR A 64 2.71 4.87 21.63
N CYS A 65 1.85 5.54 20.86
CA CYS A 65 0.69 4.91 20.22
C CYS A 65 1.11 3.96 19.08
N ARG A 66 0.30 2.92 18.82
CA ARG A 66 0.50 2.06 17.64
C ARG A 66 0.38 2.84 16.33
N ALA A 67 -0.55 3.78 16.27
CA ALA A 67 -0.62 4.79 15.20
C ALA A 67 0.11 6.05 15.67
N SER A 68 1.44 6.06 15.53
CA SER A 68 2.25 7.21 15.92
C SER A 68 2.06 8.39 14.97
N ILE A 69 2.45 9.60 15.42
CA ILE A 69 2.42 10.82 14.60
C ILE A 69 3.28 10.65 13.34
N GLU A 70 4.42 9.93 13.45
CA GLU A 70 5.31 9.69 12.32
C GLU A 70 4.60 8.90 11.21
N ALA A 71 3.85 7.85 11.55
CA ALA A 71 3.06 7.11 10.56
C ALA A 71 2.01 8.02 9.87
N GLY A 72 1.35 8.88 10.63
CA GLY A 72 0.41 9.87 10.09
C GLY A 72 1.08 10.88 9.14
N TYR A 73 2.28 11.35 9.50
CA TYR A 73 3.08 12.24 8.65
C TYR A 73 3.46 11.58 7.33
N GLN A 74 3.95 10.34 7.34
CA GLN A 74 4.31 9.61 6.13
C GLN A 74 3.10 9.38 5.20
N HIS A 75 1.91 9.09 5.75
CA HIS A 75 0.68 9.03 4.97
C HIS A 75 0.35 10.37 4.29
N ALA A 76 0.45 11.48 5.02
CA ALA A 76 0.20 12.81 4.47
C ALA A 76 1.17 13.15 3.33
N VAL A 77 2.46 12.83 3.49
CA VAL A 77 3.47 13.00 2.43
C VAL A 77 3.08 12.22 1.18
N ALA A 78 2.71 10.95 1.31
CA ALA A 78 2.30 10.11 0.17
C ALA A 78 1.08 10.69 -0.57
N VAL A 79 0.07 11.17 0.17
CA VAL A 79 -1.11 11.82 -0.41
C VAL A 79 -0.73 13.10 -1.16
N LEU A 80 0.12 13.96 -0.57
CA LEU A 80 0.58 15.18 -1.22
C LEU A 80 1.41 14.91 -2.49
N MET A 81 2.24 13.86 -2.48
CA MET A 81 2.96 13.41 -3.68
C MET A 81 1.98 12.97 -4.77
N ALA A 82 0.95 12.20 -4.43
CA ALA A 82 -0.07 11.75 -5.39
C ALA A 82 -0.83 12.92 -6.01
N VAL A 83 -1.25 13.90 -5.19
CA VAL A 83 -1.91 15.12 -5.67
C VAL A 83 -0.98 15.91 -6.61
N ARG A 84 0.27 16.15 -6.22
CA ARG A 84 1.23 16.85 -7.09
C ARG A 84 1.51 16.12 -8.39
N ALA A 85 1.62 14.80 -8.35
CA ALA A 85 1.80 14.00 -9.57
C ALA A 85 0.59 14.11 -10.50
N HIS A 86 -0.61 14.14 -9.94
CA HIS A 86 -1.84 14.35 -10.70
C HIS A 86 -1.88 15.74 -11.35
N ASP A 87 -1.59 16.79 -10.59
CA ASP A 87 -1.68 18.17 -11.07
C ASP A 87 -0.61 18.51 -12.11
N THR A 88 0.60 17.97 -11.95
CA THR A 88 1.76 18.29 -12.81
C THR A 88 1.99 17.30 -13.95
N GLY A 89 1.43 16.09 -13.85
CA GLY A 89 1.75 14.98 -14.72
C GLY A 89 3.18 14.44 -14.56
N ARG A 90 3.92 14.85 -13.52
CA ARG A 90 5.32 14.46 -13.29
C ARG A 90 5.47 13.55 -12.07
N ARG A 91 6.45 12.65 -12.15
CA ARG A 91 6.85 11.81 -11.01
C ARG A 91 7.31 12.69 -9.85
N GLN A 92 6.93 12.32 -8.63
CA GLN A 92 7.32 13.01 -7.40
C GLN A 92 8.26 12.13 -6.57
N ILE A 93 9.28 12.73 -5.96
CA ILE A 93 10.18 12.11 -4.98
C ILE A 93 10.08 12.88 -3.66
N TYR A 94 10.20 12.17 -2.54
CA TYR A 94 10.32 12.76 -1.21
C TYR A 94 11.76 12.70 -0.71
N ASP A 95 12.29 13.85 -0.29
CA ASP A 95 13.57 14.01 0.41
C ASP A 95 13.32 13.97 1.93
N PRO A 96 13.71 12.89 2.63
CA PRO A 96 13.46 12.75 4.06
C PRO A 96 14.37 13.64 4.93
N GLU A 97 15.55 14.03 4.44
CA GLU A 97 16.48 14.88 5.19
C GLU A 97 15.95 16.31 5.26
N HIS A 98 15.53 16.84 4.12
CA HIS A 98 15.01 18.20 4.01
C HIS A 98 13.50 18.30 4.19
N ARG A 99 12.81 17.15 4.28
CA ARG A 99 11.35 17.01 4.39
C ARG A 99 10.59 17.71 3.27
N GLN A 100 11.02 17.48 2.03
CA GLN A 100 10.49 18.15 0.85
C GLN A 100 10.05 17.17 -0.23
N ILE A 101 9.00 17.54 -0.96
CA ILE A 101 8.56 16.84 -2.17
C ILE A 101 9.09 17.61 -3.37
N ARG A 102 9.70 16.90 -4.31
CA ARG A 102 10.32 17.45 -5.52
C ARG A 102 9.92 16.63 -6.74
N ASP A 103 9.97 17.25 -7.91
CA ASP A 103 9.87 16.51 -9.16
C ASP A 103 11.06 15.54 -9.29
N GLY A 104 10.84 14.39 -9.92
CA GLY A 104 11.85 13.33 -9.99
C GLY A 104 11.73 12.40 -11.17
#